data_AF-A0A7T3G0V7-F1
#
_entry.id   AF-A0A7T3G0V7-F1
#
_cell.length_a   1.000
_cell.length_b   1.000
_cell.length_c   1.000
_cell.angle_alpha   90.00
_cell.angle_beta   90.00
_cell.angle_gamma   90.00
#
_symmetry.space_group_name_H-M   'P 1'
#
loop_
_entity.id
_entity.type
_entity.pdbx_description
1 polymer ?
#
loop_
_entity_poly.entity_id
_entity_poly.type
_entity_poly.pdbx_seq_one_letter_code
_entity_poly.pdbx_strand_id
1 'polypeptide(L)'
;MTDLSREEAVARVEDLVASVEADRMPVPVREIWVFGDVTLGLDPVERLDVYLTKDILVGGDDSDTDPEELALGVDGIGETVRADWAAAHTEHVRTNANGYAAPEKCLAAHLVDDDEPVHLEVCNASFDDNVTQRLEGALATGDYENILDPRGACLWVDGRRSEDAFEKLRDGEFVLPTLSGALEMLGAEPDVAEEAADAVRAYRAEQEGATVRGDVV
;
A
#
# COMPACT_ATOMS: atom_id res chain seq x y z
N MET A 1 -5.27 17.52 11.17
CA MET A 1 -4.18 16.64 10.73
C MET A 1 -3.24 16.49 11.90
N THR A 2 -2.97 15.26 12.30
CA THR A 2 -2.02 14.96 13.36
C THR A 2 -0.78 14.45 12.65
N ASP A 3 0.16 15.34 12.41
CA ASP A 3 1.41 14.96 11.74
C ASP A 3 2.19 14.03 12.68
N LEU A 4 2.85 13.02 12.11
CA LEU A 4 3.70 12.08 12.85
C LEU A 4 5.12 12.64 12.90
N SER A 5 5.83 12.48 14.02
CA SER A 5 7.29 12.58 13.94
C SER A 5 7.85 11.48 13.04
N ARG A 6 9.02 11.69 12.45
CA ARG A 6 9.66 10.63 11.64
C ARG A 6 9.87 9.34 12.44
N GLU A 7 10.24 9.44 13.71
CA GLU A 7 10.40 8.28 14.60
C GLU A 7 9.09 7.51 14.77
N GLU A 8 7.97 8.20 14.99
CA GLU A 8 6.64 7.58 15.07
C GLU A 8 6.21 6.94 13.76
N ALA A 9 6.45 7.60 12.62
CA ALA A 9 6.13 7.06 11.30
C ALA A 9 6.94 5.78 10.99
N VAL A 10 8.24 5.75 11.34
CA VAL A 10 9.06 4.56 11.16
C VAL A 10 8.63 3.46 12.12
N ALA A 11 8.39 3.75 13.40
CA ALA A 11 7.90 2.75 14.34
C ALA A 11 6.56 2.14 13.88
N ARG A 12 5.67 2.96 13.31
CA ARG A 12 4.37 2.50 12.81
C ARG A 12 4.49 1.53 11.65
N VAL A 13 5.43 1.76 10.72
CA VAL A 13 5.66 0.81 9.62
C VAL A 13 6.42 -0.43 10.09
N GLU A 14 7.24 -0.34 11.15
CA GLU A 14 7.79 -1.52 11.81
C GLU A 14 6.72 -2.43 12.39
N ASP A 15 5.70 -1.86 13.02
CA ASP A 15 4.54 -2.59 13.55
C ASP A 15 3.73 -3.22 12.41
N LEU A 16 3.52 -2.50 11.30
CA LEU A 16 2.83 -3.04 10.12
C LEU A 16 3.55 -4.27 9.56
N VAL A 17 4.88 -4.19 9.38
CA VAL A 17 5.68 -5.33 8.92
C VAL A 17 5.60 -6.48 9.92
N ALA A 18 5.67 -6.20 11.22
CA ALA A 18 5.57 -7.23 12.26
C ALA A 18 4.21 -7.96 12.23
N SER A 19 3.10 -7.22 12.03
CA SER A 19 1.77 -7.83 11.85
C SER A 19 1.72 -8.73 10.63
N VAL A 20 2.25 -8.30 9.47
CA VAL A 20 2.29 -9.14 8.27
C VAL A 20 3.15 -10.39 8.46
N GLU A 21 4.23 -10.31 9.25
CA GLU A 21 5.11 -11.45 9.56
C GLU A 21 4.48 -12.46 10.52
N ALA A 22 3.71 -11.99 11.51
CA ALA A 22 3.22 -12.82 12.60
C ALA A 22 1.78 -13.34 12.38
N ASP A 23 0.93 -12.54 11.75
CA ASP A 23 -0.50 -12.78 11.71
C ASP A 23 -0.95 -13.44 10.40
N ARG A 24 -2.07 -14.16 10.46
CA ARG A 24 -2.75 -14.65 9.26
C ARG A 24 -3.40 -13.45 8.57
N MET A 25 -2.87 -13.03 7.42
CA MET A 25 -3.48 -11.97 6.61
C MET A 25 -4.70 -12.49 5.81
N PRO A 26 -5.65 -11.61 5.43
CA PRO A 26 -6.80 -11.96 4.58
C PRO A 26 -6.39 -12.57 3.23
N VAL A 27 -5.24 -12.16 2.73
CA VAL A 27 -4.54 -12.70 1.55
C VAL A 27 -3.03 -12.69 1.81
N PRO A 28 -2.22 -13.53 1.16
CA PRO A 28 -0.78 -13.45 1.29
C PRO A 28 -0.26 -12.07 0.84
N VAL A 29 0.66 -11.51 1.62
CA VAL A 29 1.43 -10.30 1.26
C VAL A 29 2.82 -10.76 0.82
N ARG A 30 3.37 -10.19 -0.26
CA ARG A 30 4.67 -10.53 -0.84
C ARG A 30 5.73 -9.46 -0.66
N GLU A 31 5.33 -8.19 -0.67
CA GLU A 31 6.25 -7.06 -0.52
C GLU A 31 5.59 -5.95 0.28
N ILE A 32 6.40 -5.22 1.04
CA ILE A 32 6.02 -4.00 1.76
C ILE A 32 7.05 -2.93 1.44
N TRP A 33 6.58 -1.82 0.88
CA TRP A 33 7.38 -0.65 0.57
C TRP A 33 6.80 0.57 1.25
N VAL A 34 7.65 1.55 1.55
CA VAL A 34 7.20 2.91 1.88
C VAL A 34 7.63 3.87 0.79
N PHE A 35 6.91 4.97 0.65
CA PHE A 35 7.24 6.07 -0.25
C PHE A 35 6.81 7.40 0.38
N GLY A 36 6.98 8.52 -0.33
CA GLY A 36 6.57 9.84 0.14
C GLY A 36 7.44 10.38 1.28
N ASP A 37 6.83 11.08 2.24
CA ASP A 37 7.55 11.89 3.23
C ASP A 37 8.59 11.12 4.04
N VAL A 38 8.26 9.89 4.44
CA VAL A 38 9.14 9.05 5.26
C VAL A 38 10.40 8.63 4.50
N THR A 39 10.31 8.33 3.20
CA THR A 39 11.50 8.02 2.38
C THR A 39 12.30 9.27 2.04
N LEU A 40 11.66 10.44 1.98
CA LEU A 40 12.33 11.73 1.78
C LEU A 40 12.97 12.29 3.07
N GLY A 41 12.83 11.58 4.20
CA GLY A 41 13.43 11.96 5.47
C GLY A 41 12.77 13.18 6.14
N LEU A 42 11.56 13.55 5.72
CA LEU A 42 10.83 14.69 6.28
C LEU A 42 10.45 14.44 7.74
N ASP A 43 10.43 15.52 8.52
CA ASP A 43 10.01 15.53 9.92
C ASP A 43 9.39 16.91 10.22
N PRO A 44 8.06 17.00 10.39
CA PRO A 44 7.12 15.89 10.54
C PRO A 44 6.79 15.16 9.22
N VAL A 45 6.25 13.95 9.34
CA VAL A 45 5.61 13.16 8.29
C VAL A 45 4.11 13.46 8.30
N GLU A 46 3.60 14.09 7.25
CA GLU A 46 2.18 14.47 7.16
C GLU A 46 1.29 13.24 6.94
N ARG A 47 1.79 12.28 6.15
CA ARG A 47 1.12 11.00 5.86
C ARG A 47 2.14 9.89 5.64
N LEU A 48 1.88 8.72 6.22
CA LEU A 48 2.65 7.51 5.96
C LEU A 48 2.08 6.78 4.74
N ASP A 49 2.84 6.76 3.66
CA ASP A 49 2.46 6.10 2.41
C ASP A 49 3.13 4.72 2.30
N VAL A 50 2.31 3.65 2.23
CA VAL A 50 2.76 2.26 2.20
C VAL A 50 2.19 1.55 0.98
N TYR A 51 3.03 0.79 0.29
CA TYR A 51 2.61 -0.09 -0.80
C TYR A 51 2.72 -1.55 -0.37
N LEU A 52 1.65 -2.31 -0.59
CA LEU A 52 1.54 -3.72 -0.29
C LEU A 52 1.32 -4.51 -1.58
N THR A 53 2.29 -5.37 -1.91
CA THR A 53 2.08 -6.38 -2.94
C THR A 53 1.37 -7.57 -2.31
N LYS A 54 0.20 -7.94 -2.84
CA LYS A 54 -0.57 -9.13 -2.41
C LYS A 54 -0.61 -10.22 -3.48
N ASP A 55 -0.87 -11.45 -3.04
CA ASP A 55 -1.26 -12.54 -3.93
C ASP A 55 -2.78 -12.65 -4.08
N ILE A 56 -3.17 -13.33 -5.15
CA ILE A 56 -4.54 -13.77 -5.40
C ILE A 56 -4.62 -15.24 -4.97
N LEU A 57 -5.72 -15.63 -4.32
CA LEU A 57 -5.96 -17.00 -3.89
C LEU A 57 -6.38 -17.87 -5.10
N VAL A 58 -5.41 -18.24 -5.93
CA VAL A 58 -5.66 -19.07 -7.11
C VAL A 58 -6.09 -20.46 -6.69
N GLY A 59 -7.36 -20.80 -6.93
CA GLY A 59 -7.94 -22.10 -6.57
C GLY A 59 -8.66 -22.12 -5.22
N GLY A 60 -8.88 -20.95 -4.61
CA GLY A 60 -9.49 -20.81 -3.29
C GLY A 60 -8.46 -20.73 -2.18
N ASP A 61 -8.93 -20.59 -0.95
CA ASP A 61 -8.06 -20.66 0.22
C ASP A 61 -7.63 -22.08 0.58
N ASP A 62 -6.57 -22.18 1.37
CA ASP A 62 -5.96 -23.41 1.87
C ASP A 62 -6.56 -23.87 3.22
N SER A 63 -7.68 -23.29 3.65
CA SER A 63 -8.30 -23.55 4.95
C SER A 63 -9.44 -24.56 4.87
N ASP A 64 -9.65 -25.31 5.95
CA ASP A 64 -10.81 -26.20 6.10
C ASP A 64 -12.07 -25.43 6.58
N THR A 65 -12.02 -24.10 6.65
CA THR A 65 -13.13 -23.29 7.14
C THR A 65 -14.17 -23.12 6.05
N ASP A 66 -15.39 -23.58 6.30
CA ASP A 66 -16.50 -23.39 5.34
C ASP A 66 -17.02 -21.94 5.42
N PRO A 67 -16.88 -21.14 4.34
CA PRO A 67 -17.38 -19.77 4.33
C PRO A 67 -18.91 -19.67 4.53
N GLU A 68 -19.68 -20.71 4.15
CA GLU A 68 -21.13 -20.73 4.34
C GLU A 68 -21.52 -20.77 5.82
N GLU A 69 -20.69 -21.37 6.68
CA GLU A 69 -20.94 -21.46 8.12
C GLU A 69 -20.74 -20.12 8.85
N LEU A 70 -19.97 -19.19 8.29
CA LEU A 70 -19.67 -17.90 8.91
C LEU A 70 -20.89 -16.97 8.96
N ALA A 71 -21.90 -17.21 8.12
CA ALA A 71 -23.13 -16.43 8.03
C ALA A 71 -22.91 -14.90 7.89
N LEU A 72 -21.78 -14.51 7.30
CA LEU A 72 -21.42 -13.10 7.09
C LEU A 72 -22.19 -12.46 5.92
N GLY A 73 -22.75 -13.26 5.02
CA GLY A 73 -23.49 -12.78 3.86
C GLY A 73 -22.64 -11.99 2.87
N VAL A 74 -21.34 -12.31 2.81
CA VAL A 74 -20.36 -11.68 1.92
C VAL A 74 -19.83 -12.72 0.96
N ASP A 75 -20.04 -12.49 -0.34
CA ASP A 75 -19.54 -13.36 -1.40
C ASP A 75 -18.02 -13.21 -1.57
N GLY A 76 -17.32 -14.27 -1.96
CA GLY A 76 -15.88 -14.28 -2.18
C GLY A 76 -15.02 -14.62 -0.95
N ILE A 77 -15.62 -14.83 0.23
CA ILE A 77 -14.89 -15.47 1.33
C ILE A 77 -14.61 -16.92 0.95
N GLY A 78 -13.37 -17.37 1.11
CA GLY A 78 -12.89 -18.65 0.61
C GLY A 78 -12.28 -18.58 -0.80
N GLU A 79 -12.51 -17.49 -1.54
CA GLU A 79 -12.11 -17.36 -2.94
C GLU A 79 -11.18 -16.16 -3.19
N THR A 80 -11.50 -15.00 -2.62
CA THR A 80 -10.72 -13.75 -2.75
C THR A 80 -10.11 -13.32 -1.43
N VAL A 81 -10.69 -13.76 -0.31
CA VAL A 81 -10.21 -13.56 1.05
C VAL A 81 -10.32 -14.89 1.78
N ARG A 82 -9.33 -15.23 2.60
CA ARG A 82 -9.31 -16.49 3.37
C ARG A 82 -10.45 -16.56 4.39
N ALA A 83 -11.13 -17.70 4.43
CA ALA A 83 -12.26 -18.00 5.30
C ALA A 83 -11.82 -18.14 6.77
N ASP A 84 -10.69 -18.79 7.04
CA ASP A 84 -10.15 -18.88 8.41
C ASP A 84 -9.83 -17.50 9.01
N TRP A 85 -9.27 -16.60 8.19
CA TRP A 85 -9.08 -15.22 8.57
C TRP A 85 -10.40 -14.50 8.82
N ALA A 86 -11.37 -14.61 7.91
CA ALA A 86 -12.67 -13.93 8.05
C ALA A 86 -13.43 -14.42 9.30
N ALA A 87 -13.28 -15.69 9.67
CA ALA A 87 -13.86 -16.25 10.89
C ALA A 87 -13.26 -15.64 12.17
N ALA A 88 -11.95 -15.39 12.16
CA ALA A 88 -11.23 -14.81 13.30
C ALA A 88 -11.34 -13.28 13.38
N HIS A 89 -11.59 -12.61 12.25
CA HIS A 89 -11.56 -11.15 12.11
C HIS A 89 -12.83 -10.62 11.42
N THR A 90 -14.00 -11.05 11.89
CA THR A 90 -15.30 -10.67 11.30
C THR A 90 -15.49 -9.16 11.22
N GLU A 91 -14.95 -8.41 12.16
CA GLU A 91 -14.98 -6.94 12.25
C GLU A 91 -14.13 -6.24 11.18
N HIS A 92 -13.18 -6.95 10.56
CA HIS A 92 -12.30 -6.43 9.51
C HIS A 92 -12.77 -6.80 8.10
N VAL A 93 -13.82 -7.62 7.97
CA VAL A 93 -14.37 -7.98 6.66
C VAL A 93 -14.96 -6.73 6.00
N ARG A 94 -14.50 -6.43 4.78
CA ARG A 94 -14.93 -5.28 3.97
C ARG A 94 -15.27 -5.74 2.56
N THR A 95 -16.22 -5.06 1.94
CA THR A 95 -16.69 -5.37 0.58
C THR A 95 -16.36 -4.28 -0.43
N ASN A 96 -16.28 -4.66 -1.70
CA ASN A 96 -16.28 -3.72 -2.80
C ASN A 96 -17.71 -3.17 -3.03
N ALA A 97 -17.86 -2.24 -3.98
CA ALA A 97 -19.15 -1.62 -4.28
C ALA A 97 -20.23 -2.63 -4.74
N ASN A 98 -19.83 -3.82 -5.18
CA ASN A 98 -20.73 -4.89 -5.64
C ASN A 98 -21.06 -5.90 -4.53
N GLY A 99 -20.57 -5.72 -3.31
CA GLY A 99 -20.86 -6.59 -2.17
C GLY A 99 -19.94 -7.81 -2.01
N TYR A 100 -18.93 -7.96 -2.88
CA TYR A 100 -17.93 -9.04 -2.75
C TYR A 100 -16.81 -8.65 -1.79
N ALA A 101 -16.24 -9.62 -1.09
CA ALA A 101 -15.07 -9.45 -0.24
C ALA A 101 -13.94 -8.75 -1.02
N ALA A 102 -13.46 -7.64 -0.47
CA ALA A 102 -12.42 -6.79 -1.06
C ALA A 102 -11.11 -6.96 -0.28
N PRO A 103 -10.17 -7.79 -0.77
CA PRO A 103 -8.96 -8.12 -0.01
C PRO A 103 -8.12 -6.89 0.37
N GLU A 104 -8.13 -5.85 -0.46
CA GLU A 104 -7.43 -4.58 -0.25
C GLU A 104 -8.02 -3.83 0.95
N LYS A 105 -9.35 -3.77 1.03
CA LYS A 105 -10.05 -3.14 2.15
C LYS A 105 -9.97 -3.97 3.41
N CYS A 106 -9.97 -5.30 3.29
CA CYS A 106 -9.75 -6.22 4.42
C CYS A 106 -8.33 -6.08 4.97
N LEU A 107 -7.31 -5.96 4.10
CA LEU A 107 -5.93 -5.67 4.51
C LEU A 107 -5.85 -4.33 5.23
N ALA A 108 -6.46 -3.28 4.67
CA ALA A 108 -6.48 -1.98 5.33
C ALA A 108 -7.15 -2.05 6.71
N ALA A 109 -8.34 -2.65 6.80
CA ALA A 109 -9.05 -2.78 8.08
C ALA A 109 -8.30 -3.62 9.12
N HIS A 110 -7.40 -4.53 8.70
CA HIS A 110 -6.55 -5.28 9.61
C HIS A 110 -5.33 -4.46 10.04
N LEU A 111 -4.70 -3.74 9.10
CA LEU A 111 -3.37 -3.16 9.30
C LEU A 111 -3.39 -1.72 9.80
N VAL A 112 -4.47 -0.97 9.62
CA VAL A 112 -4.57 0.46 9.96
C VAL A 112 -5.90 0.81 10.61
N ASP A 113 -5.86 1.67 11.62
CA ASP A 113 -7.06 2.28 12.20
C ASP A 113 -7.59 3.40 11.28
N ASP A 114 -8.91 3.60 11.24
CA ASP A 114 -9.59 4.53 10.31
C ASP A 114 -9.14 6.01 10.45
N ASP A 115 -8.68 6.41 11.64
CA ASP A 115 -8.29 7.80 11.94
C ASP A 115 -6.78 8.07 11.75
N GLU A 116 -5.98 7.05 11.40
CA GLU A 116 -4.54 7.22 11.22
C GLU A 116 -4.19 7.91 9.89
N PRO A 117 -3.16 8.78 9.82
CA PRO A 117 -2.72 9.42 8.58
C PRO A 117 -1.90 8.43 7.73
N VAL A 118 -2.49 7.30 7.35
CA VAL A 118 -1.85 6.23 6.57
C VAL A 118 -2.57 6.06 5.23
N HIS A 119 -1.80 6.02 4.15
CA HIS A 119 -2.30 5.64 2.84
C HIS A 119 -1.73 4.27 2.45
N LEU A 120 -2.62 3.35 2.09
CA LEU A 120 -2.26 2.03 1.58
C LEU A 120 -2.57 1.92 0.09
N GLU A 121 -1.53 1.70 -0.71
CA GLU A 121 -1.64 1.18 -2.07
C GLU A 121 -1.55 -0.34 -2.02
N VAL A 122 -2.59 -1.04 -2.47
CA VAL A 122 -2.62 -2.51 -2.44
C VAL A 122 -2.83 -3.04 -3.85
N CYS A 123 -1.89 -3.83 -4.33
CA CYS A 123 -1.90 -4.34 -5.69
C CYS A 123 -1.32 -5.76 -5.76
N ASN A 124 -1.63 -6.50 -6.82
CA ASN A 124 -1.01 -7.80 -7.10
C ASN A 124 0.30 -7.71 -7.90
N ALA A 125 0.61 -6.56 -8.51
CA ALA A 125 1.88 -6.30 -9.16
C ALA A 125 2.96 -5.86 -8.15
N SER A 126 4.23 -6.13 -8.46
CA SER A 126 5.35 -5.61 -7.65
C SER A 126 5.35 -4.09 -7.66
N PHE A 127 6.00 -3.46 -6.67
CA PHE A 127 6.07 -2.00 -6.58
C PHE A 127 6.65 -1.38 -7.87
N ASP A 128 7.82 -1.88 -8.32
CA ASP A 128 8.52 -1.35 -9.49
C ASP A 128 7.71 -1.51 -10.79
N ASP A 129 7.03 -2.65 -10.96
CA ASP A 129 6.18 -2.90 -12.13
C ASP A 129 4.98 -1.95 -12.14
N ASN A 130 4.34 -1.74 -10.99
CA ASN A 130 3.15 -0.89 -10.89
C ASN A 130 3.50 0.59 -11.07
N VAL A 131 4.64 1.04 -10.52
CA VAL A 131 5.20 2.38 -10.78
C VAL A 131 5.32 2.62 -12.29
N THR A 132 5.92 1.67 -13.01
CA THR A 132 6.13 1.79 -14.45
C THR A 132 4.80 1.81 -15.21
N GLN A 133 3.91 0.86 -14.92
CA GLN A 133 2.63 0.71 -15.63
C GLN A 133 1.69 1.89 -15.39
N ARG A 134 1.59 2.40 -14.15
CA ARG A 134 0.78 3.58 -13.84
C ARG A 134 1.34 4.84 -14.48
N LEU A 135 2.66 4.98 -14.55
CA LEU A 135 3.27 6.08 -15.29
C LEU A 135 2.95 5.99 -16.79
N GLU A 136 3.13 4.84 -17.42
CA GLU A 136 2.80 4.64 -18.84
C GLU A 136 1.32 4.95 -19.12
N GLY A 137 0.42 4.45 -18.28
CA GLY A 137 -1.01 4.73 -18.38
C GLY A 137 -1.33 6.22 -18.26
N ALA A 138 -0.78 6.89 -17.24
CA ALA A 138 -1.00 8.31 -17.01
C ALA A 138 -0.42 9.19 -18.12
N LEU A 139 0.73 8.83 -18.69
CA LEU A 139 1.30 9.52 -19.86
C LEU A 139 0.43 9.36 -21.11
N ALA A 140 -0.25 8.22 -21.25
CA ALA A 140 -1.14 7.95 -22.38
C ALA A 140 -2.50 8.66 -22.26
N THR A 141 -3.03 8.83 -21.05
CA THR A 141 -4.38 9.40 -20.82
C THR A 141 -4.39 10.83 -20.33
N GLY A 142 -3.29 11.30 -19.72
CA GLY A 142 -3.21 12.58 -19.01
C GLY A 142 -3.69 12.51 -17.56
N ASP A 143 -4.04 11.34 -17.04
CA ASP A 143 -4.56 11.18 -15.68
C ASP A 143 -3.42 11.06 -14.65
N TYR A 144 -2.66 12.14 -14.45
CA TYR A 144 -1.44 12.14 -13.62
C TYR A 144 -1.69 11.85 -12.14
N GLU A 145 -2.91 12.04 -11.63
CA GLU A 145 -3.30 11.61 -10.27
C GLU A 145 -3.19 10.09 -10.04
N ASN A 146 -3.11 9.31 -11.13
CA ASN A 146 -2.93 7.86 -11.05
C ASN A 146 -1.48 7.43 -10.90
N ILE A 147 -0.51 8.34 -11.03
CA ILE A 147 0.91 8.01 -10.91
C ILE A 147 1.24 7.63 -9.46
N LEU A 148 1.93 6.51 -9.30
CA LEU A 148 2.54 6.11 -8.03
C LEU A 148 3.92 6.75 -7.90
N ASP A 149 4.24 7.32 -6.74
CA ASP A 149 5.54 7.93 -6.50
C ASP A 149 6.66 6.86 -6.58
N PRO A 150 7.61 6.97 -7.53
CA PRO A 150 8.66 5.96 -7.72
C PRO A 150 9.73 5.96 -6.63
N ARG A 151 9.72 6.93 -5.71
CA ARG A 151 10.77 7.14 -4.70
C ARG A 151 10.52 6.27 -3.45
N GLY A 152 10.48 4.95 -3.67
CA GLY A 152 10.18 3.96 -2.65
C GLY A 152 11.40 3.34 -1.96
N ALA A 153 11.19 2.77 -0.77
CA ALA A 153 12.13 1.92 -0.05
C ALA A 153 11.49 0.58 0.31
N CYS A 154 12.11 -0.52 -0.11
CA CYS A 154 11.65 -1.87 0.21
C CYS A 154 12.02 -2.23 1.65
N LEU A 155 11.00 -2.54 2.46
CA LEU A 155 11.16 -2.87 3.89
C LEU A 155 11.05 -4.36 4.14
N TRP A 156 10.25 -5.05 3.34
CA TRP A 156 10.01 -6.47 3.48
C TRP A 156 9.69 -7.10 2.12
N VAL A 157 10.27 -8.27 1.84
CA VAL A 157 9.99 -9.05 0.64
C VAL A 157 10.17 -10.54 0.92
N ASP A 158 9.20 -11.35 0.51
CA ASP A 158 9.24 -12.82 0.57
C ASP A 158 9.70 -13.37 1.95
N GLY A 159 9.11 -12.85 3.04
CA GLY A 159 9.43 -13.29 4.40
C GLY A 159 10.73 -12.74 4.97
N ARG A 160 11.33 -11.72 4.33
CA ARG A 160 12.58 -11.10 4.80
C ARG A 160 12.43 -9.60 4.97
N ARG A 161 12.61 -9.16 6.21
CA ARG A 161 12.75 -7.76 6.58
C ARG A 161 14.13 -7.20 6.25
N SER A 162 14.19 -5.95 5.82
CA SER A 162 15.43 -5.22 5.54
C SER A 162 15.83 -4.34 6.73
N GLU A 163 16.73 -4.81 7.59
CA GLU A 163 17.25 -4.03 8.74
C GLU A 163 17.93 -2.73 8.29
N ASP A 164 18.71 -2.78 7.19
CA ASP A 164 19.41 -1.62 6.60
C ASP A 164 18.44 -0.55 6.08
N ALA A 165 17.32 -0.95 5.47
CA ALA A 165 16.32 0.02 5.01
C ALA A 165 15.66 0.74 6.20
N PHE A 166 15.36 0.01 7.28
CA PHE A 166 14.83 0.61 8.50
C PHE A 166 15.82 1.55 9.19
N GLU A 167 17.11 1.20 9.25
CA GLU A 167 18.16 2.09 9.76
C GLU A 167 18.22 3.39 8.95
N LYS A 168 18.25 3.29 7.61
CA LYS A 168 18.25 4.45 6.71
C LYS A 168 17.00 5.32 6.84
N LEU A 169 15.82 4.73 7.09
CA LEU A 169 14.60 5.51 7.33
C LEU A 169 14.71 6.32 8.63
N ARG A 170 15.20 5.70 9.71
CA ARG A 170 15.37 6.41 11.01
C ARG A 170 16.34 7.57 10.87
N ASP A 171 17.45 7.33 10.18
CA ASP A 171 18.52 8.31 10.01
C ASP A 171 18.22 9.34 8.91
N GLY A 172 17.22 9.07 8.05
CA GLY A 172 16.86 9.93 6.91
C GLY A 172 17.92 9.92 5.80
N GLU A 173 18.55 8.77 5.56
CA GLU A 173 19.73 8.64 4.69
C GLU A 173 19.42 8.29 3.23
N PHE A 174 18.15 8.12 2.86
CA PHE A 174 17.78 7.87 1.47
C PHE A 174 18.08 9.10 0.61
N VAL A 175 18.95 8.92 -0.38
CA VAL A 175 19.27 9.94 -1.37
C VAL A 175 18.43 9.68 -2.62
N LEU A 176 17.30 10.40 -2.72
CA LEU A 176 16.33 10.25 -3.78
C LEU A 176 16.28 11.52 -4.65
N PRO A 177 16.01 11.40 -5.96
CA PRO A 177 15.81 12.56 -6.83
C PRO A 177 14.53 13.32 -6.46
N THR A 178 14.32 14.48 -7.08
CA THR A 178 12.99 15.12 -7.08
C THR A 178 11.96 14.18 -7.71
N LEU A 179 10.67 14.37 -7.41
CA LEU A 179 9.60 13.57 -8.03
C LEU A 179 9.68 13.64 -9.56
N SER A 180 9.73 14.86 -10.12
CA SER A 180 9.89 15.05 -11.57
C SER A 180 11.15 14.39 -12.11
N GLY A 181 12.28 14.51 -11.42
CA GLY A 181 13.52 13.83 -11.81
C GLY A 181 13.40 12.31 -11.81
N ALA A 182 12.66 11.74 -10.85
CA ALA A 182 12.38 10.31 -10.83
C ALA A 182 11.49 9.87 -12.00
N LEU A 183 10.47 10.67 -12.35
CA LEU A 183 9.59 10.42 -13.49
C LEU A 183 10.36 10.53 -14.83
N GLU A 184 11.27 11.50 -14.95
CA GLU A 184 12.18 11.61 -16.12
C GLU A 184 13.06 10.38 -16.27
N MET A 185 13.62 9.87 -15.16
CA MET A 185 14.42 8.64 -15.17
C MET A 185 13.62 7.41 -15.63
N LEU A 186 12.31 7.43 -15.46
CA LEU A 186 11.38 6.39 -15.93
C LEU A 186 10.83 6.65 -17.34
N GLY A 187 11.25 7.74 -17.99
CA GLY A 187 10.98 8.00 -19.41
C GLY A 187 9.96 9.10 -19.70
N ALA A 188 9.48 9.84 -18.68
CA ALA A 188 8.68 11.04 -18.93
C ALA A 188 9.53 12.17 -19.54
N GLU A 189 8.95 12.96 -20.45
CA GLU A 189 9.60 14.16 -20.96
C GLU A 189 9.70 15.22 -19.84
N PRO A 190 10.75 16.06 -19.77
CA PRO A 190 10.98 16.96 -18.63
C PRO A 190 9.80 17.87 -18.27
N ASP A 191 9.18 18.52 -19.27
CA ASP A 191 8.03 19.40 -19.04
C ASP A 191 6.81 18.62 -18.54
N VAL A 192 6.61 17.40 -19.04
CA VAL A 192 5.52 16.49 -18.63
C VAL A 192 5.77 15.94 -17.23
N ALA A 193 7.03 15.63 -16.89
CA ALA A 193 7.41 15.12 -15.59
C ALA A 193 7.16 16.14 -14.47
N GLU A 194 7.40 17.43 -14.74
CA GLU A 194 7.10 18.51 -13.79
C GLU A 194 5.58 18.68 -13.60
N GLU A 195 4.80 18.70 -14.70
CA GLU A 195 3.34 18.76 -14.65
C GLU A 195 2.73 17.57 -13.88
N ALA A 196 3.22 16.36 -14.19
CA ALA A 196 2.80 15.14 -13.52
C ALA A 196 3.16 15.15 -12.02
N ALA A 197 4.36 15.61 -11.67
CA ALA A 197 4.79 15.72 -10.28
C ALA A 197 3.90 16.70 -9.48
N ASP A 198 3.49 17.82 -10.08
CA ASP A 198 2.56 18.76 -9.46
C ASP A 198 1.16 18.18 -9.27
N ALA A 199 0.65 17.45 -10.26
CA ALA A 199 -0.64 16.76 -10.15
C ALA A 199 -0.64 15.71 -9.02
N VAL A 200 0.43 14.90 -8.90
CA VAL A 200 0.57 13.91 -7.80
C VAL A 200 0.60 14.60 -6.43
N ARG A 201 1.34 15.71 -6.30
CA ARG A 201 1.39 16.48 -5.04
C ARG A 201 0.02 17.07 -4.69
N ALA A 202 -0.68 17.63 -5.67
CA ALA A 202 -2.01 18.21 -5.47
C ALA A 202 -3.02 17.14 -5.02
N TYR A 203 -3.05 16.00 -5.70
CA TYR A 203 -3.90 14.87 -5.32
C TYR A 203 -3.60 14.37 -3.90
N ARG A 204 -2.32 14.26 -3.53
CA ARG A 204 -1.90 13.86 -2.18
C ARG A 204 -2.39 14.83 -1.11
N ALA A 205 -2.35 16.13 -1.37
CA ALA A 205 -2.74 17.17 -0.42
C ALA A 205 -4.26 17.23 -0.14
N GLU A 206 -5.09 16.66 -1.01
CA GLU A 206 -6.55 16.63 -0.84
C GLU A 206 -7.05 15.46 0.04
N GLN A 207 -6.16 14.53 0.40
CA GLN A 207 -6.51 13.30 1.10
C GLN A 207 -6.32 13.43 2.61
N GLU A 208 -7.31 13.02 3.39
CA GLU A 208 -7.30 13.06 4.85
C GLU A 208 -7.63 11.68 5.45
N GLY A 209 -7.04 11.36 6.61
CA GLY A 209 -7.28 10.11 7.34
C GLY A 209 -6.71 8.87 6.65
N ALA A 210 -7.18 7.70 7.08
CA ALA A 210 -6.76 6.44 6.50
C ALA A 210 -7.40 6.28 5.11
N THR A 211 -6.58 6.01 4.10
CA THR A 211 -7.06 5.81 2.74
C THR A 211 -6.48 4.54 2.15
N VAL A 212 -7.31 3.82 1.40
CA VAL A 212 -6.88 2.62 0.67
C VAL A 212 -7.20 2.75 -0.80
N ARG A 213 -6.21 2.54 -1.63
CA ARG A 213 -6.37 2.39 -3.08
C ARG A 213 -6.00 0.97 -3.47
N GLY A 214 -7.00 0.24 -3.94
CA GLY A 214 -6.84 -1.11 -4.46
C GLY A 214 -6.78 -1.07 -5.98
N ASP A 215 -5.84 -1.83 -6.55
CA ASP A 215 -5.82 -2.11 -7.99
C ASP A 215 -5.62 -3.61 -8.21
N VAL A 216 -6.19 -4.12 -9.31
CA VAL A 216 -5.95 -5.48 -9.76
C VAL A 216 -5.53 -5.38 -11.21
N VAL A 217 -4.26 -5.70 -11.46
CA VAL A 217 -3.66 -5.69 -12.79
C VAL A 217 -3.65 -7.07 -13.40
#